data_AF-A0A9Q0MRW5-F1
#
_entry.id   AF-A0A9Q0MRW5-F1
#
_cell.length_a   1.000
_cell.length_b   1.000
_cell.length_c   1.000
_cell.angle_alpha   90.00
_cell.angle_beta   90.00
_cell.angle_gamma   90.00
#
_symmetry.space_group_name_H-M   'P 1'
#
loop_
_entity.id
_entity.type
_entity.pdbx_description
1 polymer ?
#
loop_
_entity_poly.entity_id
_entity_poly.type
_entity_poly.pdbx_seq_one_letter_code
_entity_poly.pdbx_strand_id
1 'polypeptide(L)'
;MANDREVLRIVWEGQIPVRFQVDPDEIDGVQQPENFYLMISRLSYLPLVTDKVRKHFARFVSNEHQDGEVWYDCNGTPLKWHYPIGVLYDLTTSREDNALPWCLTIHFTKFPEGVLIRCPNKEIVEAHFMSCLKEADVLKHQGKVVSAMQKKDHNQLWQGLVCDKFDQFWAVNRRLMEPVGDQDGFKHIPIRSYNEDGTYLQKLIQPTTDSGQKRTVQDLLEDFGTPVRKAAENGNTTTAQG
;
A
#
# COMPACT_ATOMS: atom_id res chain seq x y z
N MET A 1 8.40 -20.06 15.10
CA MET A 1 7.65 -20.74 14.01
C MET A 1 6.13 -20.55 14.13
N ALA A 2 5.45 -21.00 15.19
CA ALA A 2 4.00 -20.78 15.33
C ALA A 2 3.63 -19.29 15.51
N ASN A 3 4.35 -18.58 16.39
CA ASN A 3 4.15 -17.15 16.64
C ASN A 3 4.41 -16.28 15.39
N ASP A 4 5.40 -16.65 14.56
CA ASP A 4 5.69 -15.90 13.33
C ASP A 4 4.53 -16.00 12.33
N ARG A 5 3.90 -17.19 12.21
CA ARG A 5 2.73 -17.37 11.35
C ARG A 5 1.53 -16.58 11.84
N GLU A 6 1.35 -16.45 13.15
CA GLU A 6 0.28 -15.63 13.75
C GLU A 6 0.46 -14.15 13.39
N VAL A 7 1.68 -13.62 13.49
CA VAL A 7 1.99 -12.25 13.06
C VAL A 7 1.71 -12.04 11.57
N LEU A 8 2.11 -12.98 10.70
CA LEU A 8 1.80 -12.91 9.26
C LEU A 8 0.29 -12.86 9.01
N ARG A 9 -0.49 -13.59 9.82
CA ARG A 9 -1.93 -13.65 9.70
C ARG A 9 -2.61 -12.38 10.19
N ILE A 10 -2.15 -11.81 11.30
CA ILE A 10 -2.61 -10.50 11.80
C ILE A 10 -2.36 -9.40 10.75
N VAL A 11 -1.19 -9.38 10.14
CA VAL A 11 -0.86 -8.42 9.06
C VAL A 11 -1.80 -8.63 7.85
N TRP A 12 -2.06 -9.88 7.47
CA TRP A 12 -2.93 -10.22 6.35
C TRP A 12 -4.39 -9.83 6.58
N GLU A 13 -4.92 -10.13 7.77
CA GLU A 13 -6.31 -9.90 8.16
C GLU A 13 -6.59 -8.45 8.56
N GLY A 14 -5.57 -7.57 8.56
CA GLY A 14 -5.72 -6.17 8.86
C GLY A 14 -6.67 -5.45 7.89
N GLN A 15 -7.74 -4.87 8.44
CA GLN A 15 -8.76 -4.13 7.68
C GLN A 15 -8.90 -2.69 8.18
N ILE A 16 -9.43 -1.83 7.31
CA ILE A 16 -9.79 -0.44 7.62
C ILE A 16 -11.29 -0.26 7.37
N PRO A 17 -12.06 0.28 8.34
CA PRO A 17 -13.43 0.70 8.09
C PRO A 17 -13.43 1.99 7.27
N VAL A 18 -14.10 1.96 6.13
CA VAL A 18 -14.13 3.08 5.18
C VAL A 18 -15.56 3.51 4.93
N ARG A 19 -15.77 4.83 4.93
CA ARG A 19 -16.99 5.50 4.48
C ARG A 19 -16.70 6.12 3.12
N PHE A 20 -17.37 5.64 2.09
CA PHE A 20 -17.37 6.24 0.78
C PHE A 20 -18.57 7.18 0.62
N GLN A 21 -18.32 8.33 0.00
CA GLN A 21 -19.33 9.28 -0.44
C GLN A 21 -19.00 9.70 -1.88
N VAL A 22 -19.98 10.09 -2.68
CA VAL A 22 -19.71 10.72 -3.99
C VAL A 22 -19.51 12.22 -3.80
N ASP A 23 -18.73 12.84 -4.68
CA ASP A 23 -18.62 14.30 -4.73
C ASP A 23 -20.02 14.92 -4.95
N PRO A 24 -20.47 15.85 -4.08
CA PRO A 24 -21.78 16.49 -4.22
C PRO A 24 -22.01 17.21 -5.55
N ASP A 25 -20.94 17.74 -6.17
CA ASP A 25 -21.02 18.46 -7.44
C ASP A 25 -21.19 17.51 -8.65
N GLU A 26 -21.03 16.21 -8.45
CA GLU A 26 -21.18 15.18 -9.49
C GLU A 26 -22.53 14.47 -9.45
N ILE A 27 -23.37 14.75 -8.45
CA ILE A 27 -24.69 14.14 -8.31
C ILE A 27 -25.66 14.74 -9.34
N ASP A 28 -26.20 13.88 -10.18
CA ASP A 28 -27.27 14.21 -11.13
C ASP A 28 -28.63 13.84 -10.52
N GLY A 29 -29.42 14.86 -10.17
CA GLY A 29 -30.76 14.74 -9.62
C GLY A 29 -30.93 15.23 -8.18
N VAL A 30 -32.15 15.10 -7.66
CA VAL A 30 -32.54 15.63 -6.34
C VAL A 30 -32.21 14.64 -5.21
N GLN A 31 -32.12 13.34 -5.53
CA GLN A 31 -31.89 12.30 -4.54
C GLN A 31 -30.41 12.22 -4.19
N GLN A 32 -30.09 12.49 -2.92
CA GLN A 32 -28.75 12.30 -2.38
C GLN A 32 -28.49 10.80 -2.12
N PRO A 33 -27.36 10.25 -2.56
CA PRO A 33 -27.00 8.86 -2.28
C PRO A 33 -26.61 8.68 -0.81
N GLU A 34 -27.02 7.55 -0.22
CA GLU A 34 -26.48 7.16 1.08
C GLU A 34 -25.00 6.81 0.97
N ASN A 35 -24.23 7.17 2.01
CA ASN A 35 -22.83 6.79 2.15
C ASN A 35 -22.69 5.25 2.14
N PHE A 36 -21.64 4.76 1.48
CA PHE A 36 -21.35 3.33 1.37
C PHE A 36 -20.24 2.96 2.35
N TYR A 37 -20.50 2.02 3.27
CA TYR A 37 -19.54 1.59 4.28
C TYR A 37 -18.96 0.22 3.94
N LEU A 38 -17.64 0.05 4.05
CA LEU A 38 -16.95 -1.20 3.75
C LEU A 38 -15.71 -1.39 4.63
N MET A 39 -15.49 -2.63 5.09
CA MET A 39 -14.20 -3.05 5.63
C MET A 39 -13.31 -3.50 4.47
N ILE A 40 -12.17 -2.85 4.26
CA ILE A 40 -11.25 -3.18 3.17
C ILE A 40 -9.87 -3.58 3.71
N SER A 41 -9.24 -4.55 3.05
CA SER A 41 -7.91 -5.06 3.44
C SER A 41 -6.82 -3.99 3.27
N ARG A 42 -5.95 -3.86 4.26
CA ARG A 42 -4.77 -2.98 4.23
C ARG A 42 -3.79 -3.35 3.12
N LEU A 43 -3.72 -4.63 2.74
CA LEU A 43 -2.74 -5.15 1.78
C LEU A 43 -3.21 -5.03 0.32
N SER A 44 -4.49 -4.73 0.09
CA SER A 44 -5.06 -4.62 -1.25
C SER A 44 -4.91 -3.22 -1.85
N TYR A 45 -5.43 -3.05 -3.05
CA TYR A 45 -5.45 -1.79 -3.80
C TYR A 45 -6.91 -1.36 -4.05
N LEU A 46 -7.19 -0.05 -4.03
CA LEU A 46 -8.56 0.47 -4.16
C LEU A 46 -9.34 -0.14 -5.36
N PRO A 47 -8.80 -0.18 -6.60
CA PRO A 47 -9.54 -0.70 -7.75
C PRO A 47 -9.94 -2.18 -7.65
N LEU A 48 -9.32 -2.95 -6.74
CA LEU A 48 -9.65 -4.37 -6.56
C LEU A 48 -10.85 -4.60 -5.64
N VAL A 49 -11.13 -3.65 -4.74
CA VAL A 49 -12.10 -3.83 -3.64
C VAL A 49 -13.31 -2.90 -3.71
N THR A 50 -13.33 -1.95 -4.66
CA THR A 50 -14.36 -0.91 -4.74
C THR A 50 -15.40 -1.11 -5.86
N ASP A 51 -15.48 -2.28 -6.49
CA ASP A 51 -16.48 -2.54 -7.56
C ASP A 51 -17.92 -2.26 -7.11
N LYS A 52 -18.25 -2.66 -5.87
CA LYS A 52 -19.58 -2.43 -5.28
C LYS A 52 -19.83 -0.95 -4.99
N VAL A 53 -18.79 -0.22 -4.58
CA VAL A 53 -18.83 1.23 -4.33
C VAL A 53 -19.12 1.97 -5.63
N ARG A 54 -18.37 1.67 -6.69
CA ARG A 54 -18.60 2.23 -8.03
C ARG A 54 -20.03 1.96 -8.51
N LYS A 55 -20.49 0.70 -8.43
CA LYS A 55 -21.85 0.31 -8.88
C LYS A 55 -22.98 0.99 -8.08
N HIS A 56 -22.73 1.31 -6.81
CA HIS A 56 -23.68 2.04 -5.97
C HIS A 56 -23.80 3.49 -6.43
N PHE A 57 -22.68 4.21 -6.51
CA PHE A 57 -22.69 5.64 -6.82
C PHE A 57 -22.92 5.97 -8.30
N ALA A 58 -22.58 5.07 -9.23
CA ALA A 58 -22.81 5.28 -10.66
C ALA A 58 -24.27 5.58 -11.02
N ARG A 59 -25.23 5.16 -10.18
CA ARG A 59 -26.67 5.38 -10.40
C ARG A 59 -27.11 6.82 -10.17
N PHE A 60 -26.25 7.63 -9.55
CA PHE A 60 -26.52 8.99 -9.13
C PHE A 60 -25.72 10.02 -9.93
N VAL A 61 -24.99 9.58 -10.95
CA VAL A 61 -24.21 10.46 -11.84
C VAL A 61 -24.76 10.37 -13.26
N SER A 62 -24.53 11.43 -14.06
CA SER A 62 -24.94 11.49 -15.48
C SER A 62 -24.50 10.24 -16.23
N ASN A 63 -25.39 9.72 -17.09
CA ASN A 63 -25.14 8.50 -17.89
C ASN A 63 -23.83 8.56 -18.68
N GLU A 64 -23.39 9.76 -19.08
CA GLU A 64 -22.14 9.96 -19.83
C GLU A 64 -20.87 9.69 -18.99
N HIS A 65 -20.99 9.69 -17.66
CA HIS A 65 -19.88 9.53 -16.72
C HIS A 65 -19.88 8.19 -15.98
N GLN A 66 -20.94 7.38 -16.08
CA GLN A 66 -21.07 6.10 -15.37
C GLN A 66 -20.00 5.08 -15.77
N ASP A 67 -19.64 5.06 -17.05
CA ASP A 67 -18.61 4.17 -17.60
C ASP A 67 -17.19 4.75 -17.46
N GLY A 68 -17.07 5.99 -16.98
CA GLY A 68 -15.81 6.68 -16.72
C GLY A 68 -14.94 5.96 -15.69
N GLU A 69 -13.65 6.27 -15.74
CA GLU A 69 -12.71 5.80 -14.73
C GLU A 69 -12.86 6.60 -13.44
N VAL A 70 -13.12 5.89 -12.35
CA VAL A 70 -13.28 6.50 -11.03
C VAL A 70 -11.93 6.72 -10.36
N TRP A 71 -11.84 7.80 -9.58
CA TRP A 71 -10.70 8.06 -8.70
C TRP A 71 -11.21 8.45 -7.32
N TYR A 72 -10.31 8.44 -6.34
CA TYR A 72 -10.65 8.69 -4.93
C TYR A 72 -9.79 9.78 -4.35
N ASP A 73 -10.36 10.59 -3.47
CA ASP A 73 -9.65 11.55 -2.64
C ASP A 73 -9.92 11.30 -1.15
N CYS A 74 -8.99 11.75 -0.32
CA CYS A 74 -9.21 11.97 1.11
C CYS A 74 -8.89 13.44 1.44
N ASN A 75 -9.89 14.20 1.90
CA ASN A 75 -9.76 15.62 2.26
C ASN A 75 -9.10 16.48 1.16
N GLY A 76 -9.52 16.30 -0.10
CA GLY A 76 -9.00 16.99 -1.27
C GLY A 76 -7.68 16.44 -1.81
N THR A 77 -7.11 15.40 -1.20
CA THR A 77 -5.85 14.78 -1.65
C THR A 77 -6.13 13.53 -2.49
N PRO A 78 -5.82 13.54 -3.81
CA PRO A 78 -6.02 12.37 -4.67
C PRO A 78 -5.19 11.17 -4.23
N LEU A 79 -5.83 10.00 -4.15
CA LEU A 79 -5.22 8.76 -3.67
C LEU A 79 -4.60 7.95 -4.82
N LYS A 80 -3.30 7.70 -4.70
CA LYS A 80 -2.51 6.89 -5.64
C LYS A 80 -2.93 5.43 -5.54
N TRP A 81 -3.76 4.95 -6.47
CA TRP A 81 -4.31 3.58 -6.44
C TRP A 81 -3.25 2.47 -6.34
N HIS A 82 -2.04 2.73 -6.84
CA HIS A 82 -0.93 1.78 -6.86
C HIS A 82 -0.18 1.71 -5.52
N TYR A 83 -0.58 2.49 -4.52
CA TYR A 83 -0.13 2.30 -3.14
C TYR A 83 -1.11 1.39 -2.40
N PRO A 84 -0.62 0.45 -1.56
CA PRO A 84 -1.50 -0.36 -0.73
C PRO A 84 -2.41 0.50 0.12
N ILE A 85 -3.65 0.06 0.31
CA ILE A 85 -4.68 0.80 1.06
C ILE A 85 -4.20 1.18 2.46
N GLY A 86 -3.50 0.28 3.16
CA GLY A 86 -2.95 0.56 4.49
C GLY A 86 -1.94 1.70 4.48
N VAL A 87 -1.11 1.80 3.44
CA VAL A 87 -0.14 2.89 3.28
C VAL A 87 -0.86 4.21 3.02
N LEU A 88 -1.87 4.22 2.15
CA LEU A 88 -2.68 5.42 1.88
C LEU A 88 -3.37 5.92 3.15
N TYR A 89 -3.95 5.01 3.93
CA TYR A 89 -4.60 5.34 5.20
C TYR A 89 -3.61 5.92 6.22
N ASP A 90 -2.48 5.24 6.44
CA ASP A 90 -1.48 5.68 7.42
C ASP A 90 -0.86 7.04 7.03
N LEU A 91 -0.70 7.31 5.73
CA LEU A 91 -0.22 8.61 5.23
C LEU A 91 -1.23 9.75 5.42
N THR A 92 -2.52 9.46 5.21
CA THR A 92 -3.57 10.48 5.22
C THR A 92 -4.19 10.74 6.59
N THR A 93 -4.00 9.84 7.55
CA THR A 93 -4.65 9.88 8.88
C THR A 93 -3.68 10.26 10.03
N SER A 94 -2.40 10.49 9.73
CA SER A 94 -1.33 10.64 10.74
C SER A 94 -1.33 11.93 11.56
N ARG A 95 -2.23 12.89 11.31
CA ARG A 95 -2.29 14.17 12.04
C ARG A 95 -3.73 14.51 12.42
N GLU A 96 -4.04 14.35 13.71
CA GLU A 96 -5.19 14.92 14.44
C GLU A 96 -6.62 14.49 14.04
N ASP A 97 -6.86 13.99 12.83
CA ASP A 97 -8.16 13.51 12.33
C ASP A 97 -8.27 11.96 12.29
N ASN A 98 -7.94 11.31 13.42
CA ASN A 98 -8.04 9.85 13.62
C ASN A 98 -9.48 9.30 13.71
N ALA A 99 -10.48 10.04 13.21
CA ALA A 99 -11.87 9.61 13.29
C ALA A 99 -12.13 8.50 12.27
N LEU A 100 -12.14 7.25 12.74
CA LEU A 100 -12.75 6.16 11.99
C LEU A 100 -14.26 6.41 11.86
N PRO A 101 -14.88 6.05 10.72
CA PRO A 101 -14.30 5.40 9.55
C PRO A 101 -13.47 6.34 8.65
N TRP A 102 -12.48 5.80 7.93
CA TRP A 102 -11.71 6.55 6.92
C TRP A 102 -12.65 7.07 5.84
N CYS A 103 -12.69 8.39 5.64
CA CYS A 103 -13.66 9.04 4.77
C CYS A 103 -13.06 9.27 3.39
N LEU A 104 -13.61 8.61 2.38
CA LEU A 104 -13.17 8.72 0.99
C LEU A 104 -14.28 9.31 0.11
N THR A 105 -13.91 10.26 -0.74
CA THR A 105 -14.77 10.75 -1.82
C THR A 105 -14.45 9.97 -3.10
N ILE A 106 -15.47 9.44 -3.77
CA ILE A 106 -15.36 8.87 -5.12
C ILE A 106 -15.76 9.94 -6.14
N HIS A 107 -14.97 10.03 -7.21
CA HIS A 107 -15.22 10.91 -8.34
C HIS A 107 -15.31 10.11 -9.63
N PHE A 108 -16.21 10.52 -10.52
CA PHE A 108 -16.45 9.98 -11.85
C PHE A 108 -15.94 10.91 -12.95
N THR A 109 -15.68 12.18 -12.63
CA THR A 109 -15.20 13.19 -13.58
C THR A 109 -13.87 13.81 -13.14
N LYS A 110 -13.36 14.77 -13.91
CA LYS A 110 -12.19 15.61 -13.55
C LYS A 110 -10.97 14.82 -13.04
N PHE A 111 -10.64 13.71 -13.71
CA PHE A 111 -9.52 12.86 -13.30
C PHE A 111 -8.19 13.66 -13.24
N PRO A 112 -7.43 13.60 -12.14
CA PRO A 112 -6.23 14.41 -11.94
C PRO A 112 -5.00 13.81 -12.63
N GLU A 113 -4.91 13.97 -13.96
CA GLU A 113 -3.84 13.40 -14.81
C GLU A 113 -2.40 13.80 -14.40
N GLY A 114 -2.23 14.94 -13.74
CA GLY A 114 -0.92 15.40 -13.26
C GLY A 114 -0.44 14.72 -11.98
N VAL A 115 -1.32 13.98 -11.29
CA VAL A 115 -1.06 13.42 -9.95
C VAL A 115 -1.28 11.91 -9.92
N LEU A 116 -2.30 11.42 -10.63
CA LEU A 116 -2.69 10.01 -10.66
C LEU A 116 -2.36 9.37 -12.00
N ILE A 117 -1.95 8.11 -11.95
CA ILE A 117 -1.82 7.26 -13.14
C ILE A 117 -3.16 6.56 -13.38
N ARG A 118 -3.54 6.42 -14.65
CA ARG A 118 -4.75 5.72 -15.08
C ARG A 118 -4.68 4.21 -14.75
N CYS A 119 -5.82 3.62 -14.39
CA CYS A 119 -6.07 2.22 -14.07
C CYS A 119 -7.36 1.73 -14.77
N PRO A 120 -7.40 1.64 -16.10
CA PRO A 120 -8.59 1.25 -16.85
C PRO A 120 -9.10 -0.17 -16.55
N ASN A 121 -8.26 -1.05 -16.00
CA ASN A 121 -8.64 -2.43 -15.72
C ASN A 121 -7.78 -3.08 -14.61
N LYS A 122 -8.16 -4.28 -14.17
CA LYS A 122 -7.49 -5.01 -13.07
C LYS A 122 -6.15 -5.61 -13.50
N GLU A 123 -5.95 -5.83 -14.80
CA GLU A 123 -4.70 -6.34 -15.36
C GLU A 123 -3.52 -5.37 -15.13
N ILE A 124 -3.77 -4.06 -15.12
CA ILE A 124 -2.76 -3.06 -14.76
C ILE A 124 -2.36 -3.16 -13.29
N VAL A 125 -3.32 -3.44 -12.41
CA VAL A 125 -3.04 -3.67 -10.99
C VAL A 125 -2.20 -4.94 -10.80
N GLU A 126 -2.53 -6.02 -11.52
CA GLU A 126 -1.75 -7.26 -11.52
C GLU A 126 -0.32 -7.01 -12.02
N ALA A 127 -0.16 -6.29 -13.14
CA ALA A 127 1.15 -5.94 -13.69
C ALA A 127 1.98 -5.11 -12.70
N HIS A 128 1.35 -4.14 -12.02
CA HIS A 128 1.99 -3.34 -10.98
C HIS A 128 2.43 -4.20 -9.78
N PHE A 129 1.55 -5.07 -9.28
CA PHE A 129 1.85 -6.00 -8.20
C PHE A 129 3.05 -6.89 -8.55
N MET A 130 3.05 -7.50 -9.75
CA MET A 130 4.13 -8.35 -10.22
C MET A 130 5.43 -7.58 -10.44
N SER A 131 5.36 -6.31 -10.86
CA SER A 131 6.53 -5.43 -10.98
C SER A 131 7.19 -5.21 -9.62
N CYS A 132 6.41 -4.84 -8.60
CA CYS A 132 6.91 -4.64 -7.24
C CYS A 132 7.50 -5.92 -6.65
N LEU A 133 6.87 -7.06 -6.89
CA LEU A 133 7.36 -8.36 -6.44
C LEU A 133 8.72 -8.71 -7.06
N LYS A 134 8.88 -8.49 -8.37
CA LYS A 134 10.14 -8.70 -9.10
C LYS A 134 11.24 -7.77 -8.59
N GLU A 135 10.93 -6.48 -8.41
CA GLU A 135 11.86 -5.49 -7.86
C GLU A 135 12.35 -5.92 -6.46
N ALA A 136 11.44 -6.34 -5.59
CA ALA A 136 11.77 -6.85 -4.27
C ALA A 136 12.67 -8.10 -4.34
N ASP A 137 12.44 -9.01 -5.28
CA ASP A 137 13.27 -10.20 -5.46
C ASP A 137 14.65 -9.88 -6.06
N VAL A 138 14.76 -8.83 -6.89
CA VAL A 138 16.06 -8.32 -7.36
C VAL A 138 16.89 -7.82 -6.17
N LEU A 139 16.28 -7.09 -5.25
CA LEU A 139 16.96 -6.61 -4.05
C LEU A 139 17.36 -7.74 -3.10
N LYS A 140 16.48 -8.72 -2.88
CA LYS A 140 16.73 -9.84 -1.96
C LYS A 140 17.67 -10.90 -2.53
N HIS A 141 17.42 -11.35 -3.77
CA HIS A 141 18.00 -12.57 -4.35
C HIS A 141 18.53 -12.37 -5.78
N GLN A 142 18.68 -11.13 -6.25
CA GLN A 142 19.07 -10.84 -7.64
C GLN A 142 18.09 -11.40 -8.68
N GLY A 143 16.81 -11.53 -8.31
CA GLY A 143 15.73 -11.99 -9.21
C GLY A 143 15.69 -13.50 -9.43
N LYS A 144 16.56 -14.27 -8.75
CA LYS A 144 16.70 -15.72 -8.96
C LYS A 144 15.44 -16.50 -8.60
N VAL A 145 14.75 -16.12 -7.51
CA VAL A 145 13.61 -16.89 -7.01
C VAL A 145 12.40 -16.66 -7.89
N VAL A 146 12.05 -15.40 -8.20
CA VAL A 146 10.91 -15.08 -9.07
C VAL A 146 11.12 -15.60 -10.49
N SER A 147 12.36 -15.59 -11.00
CA SER A 147 12.66 -16.12 -12.34
C SER A 147 12.56 -17.64 -12.42
N ALA A 148 12.76 -18.35 -11.30
CA ALA A 148 12.60 -19.80 -11.21
C ALA A 148 11.13 -20.23 -10.99
N MET A 149 10.22 -19.28 -10.72
CA MET A 149 8.79 -19.56 -10.55
C MET A 149 8.11 -19.77 -11.91
N GLN A 150 7.11 -20.65 -11.94
CA GLN A 150 6.29 -20.87 -13.12
C GLN A 150 5.14 -19.85 -13.18
N LYS A 151 4.52 -19.66 -14.34
CA LYS A 151 3.34 -18.77 -14.50
C LYS A 151 2.21 -19.09 -13.52
N LYS A 152 2.00 -20.37 -13.19
CA LYS A 152 1.02 -20.80 -12.19
C LYS A 152 1.33 -20.27 -10.79
N ASP A 153 2.61 -20.16 -10.43
CA ASP A 153 3.06 -19.66 -9.12
C ASP A 153 2.78 -18.15 -9.03
N HIS A 154 3.07 -17.41 -10.11
CA HIS A 154 2.74 -15.97 -10.22
C HIS A 154 1.24 -15.74 -10.12
N ASN A 155 0.44 -16.51 -10.87
CA ASN A 155 -1.02 -16.44 -10.79
C ASN A 155 -1.53 -16.80 -9.39
N GLN A 156 -0.91 -17.76 -8.70
CA GLN A 156 -1.32 -18.15 -7.35
C GLN A 156 -1.05 -17.04 -6.33
N LEU A 157 0.06 -16.31 -6.44
CA LEU A 157 0.33 -15.12 -5.62
C LEU A 157 -0.75 -14.06 -5.87
N TRP A 158 -1.02 -13.75 -7.13
CA TRP A 158 -2.04 -12.76 -7.50
C TRP A 158 -3.45 -13.13 -7.00
N GLN A 159 -3.89 -14.36 -7.28
CA GLN A 159 -5.20 -14.85 -6.85
C GLN A 159 -5.30 -14.96 -5.32
N GLY A 160 -4.19 -15.30 -4.65
CA GLY A 160 -4.11 -15.27 -3.19
C GLY A 160 -4.41 -13.89 -2.63
N LEU A 161 -3.85 -12.83 -3.23
CA LEU A 161 -4.12 -11.44 -2.85
C LEU A 161 -5.56 -11.02 -3.17
N VAL A 162 -6.01 -11.19 -4.42
CA VAL A 162 -7.32 -10.72 -4.87
C VAL A 162 -8.48 -11.42 -4.15
N CYS A 163 -8.35 -12.71 -3.88
CA CYS A 163 -9.40 -13.50 -3.22
C CYS A 163 -9.26 -13.54 -1.69
N ASP A 164 -8.33 -12.77 -1.11
CA ASP A 164 -8.05 -12.75 0.33
C ASP A 164 -7.76 -14.15 0.91
N LYS A 165 -6.93 -14.93 0.22
CA LYS A 165 -6.57 -16.32 0.57
C LYS A 165 -5.13 -16.40 1.09
N PHE A 166 -4.97 -16.18 2.39
CA PHE A 166 -3.69 -16.26 3.11
C PHE A 166 -2.85 -17.50 2.76
N ASP A 167 -3.41 -18.70 2.93
CA ASP A 167 -2.66 -19.94 2.72
C ASP A 167 -2.26 -20.15 1.25
N GLN A 168 -3.12 -19.70 0.31
CA GLN A 168 -2.82 -19.76 -1.12
C GLN A 168 -1.64 -18.85 -1.48
N PHE A 169 -1.62 -17.62 -0.95
CA PHE A 169 -0.54 -16.66 -1.14
C PHE A 169 0.77 -17.17 -0.53
N TRP A 170 0.73 -17.55 0.75
CA TRP A 170 1.93 -17.94 1.50
C TRP A 170 2.53 -19.29 1.10
N ALA A 171 1.75 -20.18 0.47
CA ALA A 171 2.28 -21.40 -0.13
C ALA A 171 3.39 -21.13 -1.15
N VAL A 172 3.30 -20.00 -1.87
CA VAL A 172 4.31 -19.54 -2.85
C VAL A 172 5.24 -18.47 -2.25
N ASN A 173 4.68 -17.47 -1.55
CA ASN A 173 5.45 -16.32 -1.05
C ASN A 173 6.57 -16.72 -0.06
N ARG A 174 6.42 -17.83 0.66
CA ARG A 174 7.49 -18.35 1.55
C ARG A 174 8.81 -18.56 0.83
N ARG A 175 8.80 -18.99 -0.44
CA ARG A 175 10.02 -19.16 -1.26
C ARG A 175 10.77 -17.84 -1.45
N LEU A 176 10.04 -16.72 -1.48
CA LEU A 176 10.61 -15.37 -1.59
C LEU A 176 11.10 -14.83 -0.24
N MET A 177 10.89 -15.56 0.85
CA MET A 177 11.32 -15.15 2.19
C MET A 177 12.45 -16.04 2.74
N GLU A 178 12.85 -17.05 1.97
CA GLU A 178 13.96 -17.96 2.30
C GLU A 178 15.25 -17.48 1.62
N PRO A 179 16.42 -17.62 2.27
CA PRO A 179 17.70 -17.34 1.64
C PRO A 179 18.00 -18.32 0.49
N VAL A 180 18.86 -17.91 -0.44
CA VAL A 180 19.24 -18.72 -1.61
C VAL A 180 20.72 -19.10 -1.53
N GLY A 181 21.00 -20.40 -1.61
CA GLY A 181 22.36 -20.95 -1.55
C GLY A 181 22.97 -20.79 -0.16
N ASP A 182 24.25 -20.41 -0.09
CA ASP A 182 25.00 -20.25 1.17
C ASP A 182 24.84 -18.86 1.80
N GLN A 183 23.82 -18.09 1.42
CA GLN A 183 23.58 -16.77 2.00
C GLN A 183 22.88 -16.89 3.37
N ASP A 184 23.38 -16.16 4.38
CA ASP A 184 22.76 -16.09 5.71
C ASP A 184 21.48 -15.23 5.76
N GLY A 185 21.04 -14.67 4.62
CA GLY A 185 19.84 -13.83 4.52
C GLY A 185 19.69 -13.15 3.16
N PHE A 186 18.84 -12.12 3.12
CA PHE A 186 18.66 -11.31 1.90
C PHE A 186 19.89 -10.44 1.62
N LYS A 187 20.15 -10.15 0.34
CA LYS A 187 21.20 -9.20 -0.04
C LYS A 187 20.89 -7.77 0.37
N HIS A 188 19.65 -7.31 0.13
CA HIS A 188 19.13 -6.03 0.60
C HIS A 188 17.68 -6.15 1.06
N ILE A 189 17.26 -5.27 1.96
CA ILE A 189 15.89 -5.16 2.45
C ILE A 189 15.07 -4.28 1.47
N PRO A 190 13.98 -4.80 0.86
CA PRO A 190 13.07 -3.99 0.06
C PRO A 190 12.21 -3.11 0.96
N ILE A 191 12.59 -1.85 1.12
CA ILE A 191 11.88 -0.89 1.99
C ILE A 191 11.73 0.47 1.30
N ARG A 192 10.55 1.07 1.48
CA ARG A 192 10.21 2.43 1.02
C ARG A 192 9.82 3.28 2.22
N SER A 193 10.46 4.43 2.38
CA SER A 193 10.11 5.44 3.37
C SER A 193 9.27 6.51 2.70
N TYR A 194 8.02 6.66 3.10
CA TYR A 194 7.09 7.61 2.52
C TYR A 194 7.15 8.96 3.25
N ASN A 195 7.05 10.03 2.48
CA ASN A 195 6.93 11.40 2.95
C ASN A 195 5.46 11.82 3.02
N GLU A 196 5.18 12.93 3.71
CA GLU A 196 3.81 13.47 3.86
C GLU A 196 3.19 13.92 2.52
N ASP A 197 4.03 14.31 1.54
CA ASP A 197 3.59 14.63 0.17
C ASP A 197 3.27 13.37 -0.68
N GLY A 198 3.37 12.19 -0.08
CA GLY A 198 3.14 10.90 -0.72
C GLY A 198 4.23 10.50 -1.72
N THR A 199 5.38 11.17 -1.75
CA THR A 199 6.58 10.64 -2.40
C THR A 199 7.26 9.62 -1.48
N TYR A 200 8.17 8.80 -2.02
CA TYR A 200 8.96 7.89 -1.20
C TYR A 200 10.43 7.86 -1.58
N LEU A 201 11.25 7.51 -0.59
CA LEU A 201 12.67 7.23 -0.72
C LEU A 201 12.89 5.72 -0.61
N GLN A 202 13.78 5.20 -1.46
CA GLN A 202 14.21 3.81 -1.44
C GLN A 202 15.73 3.78 -1.58
N LYS A 203 16.39 3.04 -0.68
CA LYS A 203 17.85 2.92 -0.61
C LYS A 203 18.26 1.45 -0.61
N LEU A 204 19.52 1.18 -0.97
CA LEU A 204 20.11 -0.14 -0.84
C LEU A 204 20.52 -0.36 0.62
N ILE A 205 19.70 -1.08 1.37
CA ILE A 205 19.91 -1.35 2.79
C ILE A 205 20.30 -2.81 2.97
N GLN A 206 21.50 -3.07 3.50
CA GLN A 206 21.91 -4.43 3.91
C GLN A 206 21.22 -4.81 5.23
N PRO A 207 20.88 -6.10 5.45
CA PRO A 207 20.21 -6.53 6.69
C PRO A 207 21.15 -6.61 7.90
N THR A 208 22.46 -6.60 7.68
CA THR A 208 23.49 -6.67 8.71
C THR A 208 24.39 -5.44 8.65
N THR A 209 24.91 -5.04 9.80
CA THR A 209 25.96 -4.02 9.93
C THR A 209 27.32 -4.60 9.52
N ASP A 210 28.33 -3.73 9.38
CA ASP A 210 29.72 -4.14 9.10
C ASP A 210 30.29 -5.07 10.19
N SER A 211 29.73 -5.02 11.40
CA SER A 211 30.08 -5.92 12.52
C SER A 211 29.39 -7.29 12.46
N GLY A 212 28.56 -7.54 11.45
CA GLY A 212 27.78 -8.76 11.28
C GLY A 212 26.48 -8.83 12.11
N GLN A 213 26.18 -7.80 12.92
CA GLN A 213 24.94 -7.74 13.70
C GLN A 213 23.74 -7.38 12.82
N LYS A 214 22.56 -7.94 13.13
CA LYS A 214 21.31 -7.59 12.44
C LYS A 214 20.96 -6.13 12.68
N ARG A 215 20.60 -5.41 11.62
CA ARG A 215 20.11 -4.04 11.73
C ARG A 215 18.73 -3.99 12.38
N THR A 216 18.49 -2.93 13.12
CA THR A 216 17.24 -2.61 13.81
C THR A 216 16.42 -1.61 12.99
N VAL A 217 15.16 -1.40 13.39
CA VAL A 217 14.32 -0.34 12.78
C VAL A 217 14.92 1.05 13.03
N GLN A 218 15.56 1.27 14.19
CA GLN A 218 16.22 2.55 14.49
C GLN A 218 17.32 2.86 13.48
N ASP A 219 18.16 1.87 13.14
CA ASP A 219 19.20 2.04 12.12
C ASP A 219 18.62 2.44 10.75
N LEU A 220 17.43 1.89 10.41
CA LEU A 220 16.73 2.26 9.17
C LEU A 220 16.20 3.69 9.23
N LEU A 221 15.63 4.10 10.36
CA LEU A 221 15.13 5.47 10.54
C LEU A 221 16.27 6.49 10.42
N GLU A 222 17.47 6.17 10.92
CA GLU A 222 18.65 7.02 10.79
C GLU A 222 19.16 7.10 9.34
N ASP A 223 19.02 6.02 8.56
CA ASP A 223 19.34 6.01 7.13
C ASP A 223 18.39 6.88 6.32
N PHE A 224 17.09 6.84 6.65
CA PHE A 224 16.05 7.63 5.96
C PHE A 224 15.89 9.05 6.52
N GLY A 225 16.45 9.33 7.69
CA GLY A 225 16.42 10.65 8.32
C GLY A 225 17.15 11.71 7.50
N THR A 226 16.47 12.84 7.26
CA THR A 226 17.11 14.06 6.73
C THR A 226 17.94 14.74 7.83
N PRO A 227 18.96 15.56 7.48
CA PRO A 227 19.76 16.30 8.47
C PRO A 227 18.91 17.14 9.45
N VAL A 228 17.75 17.63 8.98
CA VAL A 228 16.80 18.44 9.78
C VAL A 228 16.12 17.61 10.87
N ARG A 229 15.76 16.35 10.61
CA ARG A 229 15.20 15.44 11.63
C ARG A 229 16.25 15.04 12.68
N LYS A 230 17.50 14.79 12.24
CA LYS A 230 18.62 14.51 13.16
C LYS A 230 18.94 15.68 14.10
N ALA A 231 18.76 16.93 13.65
CA ALA A 231 18.95 18.11 14.48
C ALA A 231 17.83 18.30 15.53
N ALA A 232 16.58 17.96 15.19
CA ALA A 232 15.46 18.04 16.12
C ALA A 232 15.54 17.00 17.26
N GLU A 233 16.05 15.80 16.97
CA GLU A 233 16.26 14.75 17.99
C GLU A 233 17.47 15.07 18.90
N ASN A 234 18.55 15.63 18.34
CA ASN A 234 19.72 16.04 19.13
C ASN A 234 19.53 17.37 19.90
N GLY A 235 18.54 18.19 19.53
CA GLY A 235 18.22 19.44 20.21
C GLY A 235 17.49 19.25 21.54
N ASN A 236 16.80 18.12 21.73
CA ASN A 236 16.02 17.83 22.94
C ASN A 236 16.84 17.20 24.08
N THR A 237 18.11 16.86 23.85
CA THR A 237 19.00 16.26 24.87
C THR A 237 19.89 17.27 25.60
N THR A 238 19.80 18.58 25.32
CA THR A 238 20.71 19.59 25.90
C THR A 238 20.07 20.55 26.91
N THR A 239 18.80 20.38 27.30
CA THR A 239 18.13 21.28 28.29
C THR A 239 17.73 20.58 29.59
N ALA A 240 18.62 19.76 30.14
CA ALA A 240 18.49 19.25 31.50
C ALA A 240 19.84 19.22 32.22
N GLN A 241 20.45 20.39 32.41
CA GLN A 241 21.41 20.66 33.49
C GLN A 241 21.60 22.18 33.60
N GLY A 242 20.93 22.74 34.60
CA GLY A 242 20.99 24.14 35.03
C GLY A 242 20.27 24.26 36.36
#